data_AF-A0A1G3BDG2-F1
#
_entry.id   AF-A0A1G3BDG2-F1
#
_cell.length_a   1.000
_cell.length_b   1.000
_cell.length_c   1.000
_cell.angle_alpha   90.00
_cell.angle_beta   90.00
_cell.angle_gamma   90.00
#
_symmetry.space_group_name_H-M   'P 1'
#
loop_
_entity.id
_entity.type
_entity.pdbx_description
1 polymer ?
#
loop_
_entity_poly.entity_id
_entity_poly.type
_entity_poly.pdbx_seq_one_letter_code
_entity_poly.pdbx_strand_id
1 'polypeptide(L)'
;MIYKSIKKNIRFGLLAIFGYYLVCLLSPTLANTQVSVTITDKQYIAQSAKDNLQKFQDKTVDSLLPEFICSSLEQYRELLMQATKIDKISETEIKELANECEKIFNNLHYVIQKDKINEEKTGRRSSLTDRLSRCEDGHTRCIGQKARLDWFGRFNCDLEAASCVFGSYVEMANDKRKKGGVPKD
;
A
#
# COMPACT_ATOMS: atom_id res chain seq x y z
N MET A 1 45.52 20.77 50.98
CA MET A 1 44.14 21.02 50.51
C MET A 1 44.14 21.30 49.00
N ILE A 2 44.54 20.33 48.16
CA ILE A 2 44.68 20.50 46.68
C ILE A 2 44.09 19.29 45.91
N TYR A 3 43.61 18.24 46.58
CA TYR A 3 43.18 17.00 45.93
C TYR A 3 41.66 16.86 45.68
N LYS A 4 40.87 17.92 45.98
CA LYS A 4 39.40 17.88 45.82
C LYS A 4 38.86 18.68 44.64
N SER A 5 39.69 19.41 43.89
CA SER A 5 39.20 20.36 42.87
C SER A 5 39.36 19.89 41.41
N ILE A 6 40.13 18.85 41.12
CA ILE A 6 40.41 18.43 39.72
C ILE A 6 39.32 17.49 39.18
N LYS A 7 38.50 16.86 40.04
CA LYS A 7 37.53 15.84 39.62
C LYS A 7 36.23 16.38 39.01
N LYS A 8 35.98 17.70 39.04
CA LYS A 8 34.70 18.29 38.58
C LYS A 8 34.71 18.80 37.13
N ASN A 9 35.86 19.08 36.53
CA ASN A 9 35.93 19.68 35.19
C ASN A 9 36.20 18.69 34.05
N ILE A 10 36.66 17.47 34.33
CA ILE A 10 36.89 16.45 33.28
C ILE A 10 35.57 15.86 32.76
N ARG A 11 34.52 15.83 33.59
CA ARG A 11 33.21 15.28 33.20
C ARG A 11 32.45 16.13 32.17
N PHE A 12 32.73 17.44 32.07
CA PHE A 12 32.04 18.31 31.11
C PHE A 12 32.74 18.40 29.74
N GLY A 13 34.07 18.19 29.67
CA GLY A 13 34.81 18.21 28.41
C GLY A 13 34.57 16.98 27.51
N LEU A 14 34.30 15.81 28.10
CA LEU A 14 34.03 14.57 27.36
C LEU A 14 32.59 14.47 26.83
N LEU A 15 31.62 15.13 27.46
CA LEU A 15 30.24 15.16 26.98
C LEU A 15 30.04 16.06 25.74
N ALA A 16 30.84 17.13 25.61
CA ALA A 16 30.75 18.03 24.46
C ALA A 16 31.33 17.42 23.17
N ILE A 17 32.42 16.65 23.28
CA ILE A 17 33.06 16.02 22.11
C ILE A 17 32.25 14.81 21.63
N PHE A 18 31.68 14.02 22.54
CA PHE A 18 30.77 12.92 22.16
C PHE A 18 29.41 13.43 21.67
N GLY A 19 28.90 14.57 22.17
CA GLY A 19 27.68 15.18 21.64
C GLY A 19 27.84 15.68 20.21
N TYR A 20 28.98 16.31 19.88
CA TYR A 20 29.19 16.85 18.53
C TYR A 20 29.50 15.75 17.49
N TYR A 21 30.29 14.73 17.84
CA TYR A 21 30.54 13.60 16.93
C TYR A 21 29.30 12.71 16.72
N LEU A 22 28.45 12.53 17.74
CA LEU A 22 27.23 11.73 17.59
C LEU A 22 26.14 12.46 16.82
N VAL A 23 26.03 13.80 16.93
CA VAL A 23 25.07 14.60 16.15
C VAL A 23 25.52 14.82 14.70
N CYS A 24 26.83 14.85 14.43
CA CYS A 24 27.34 14.85 13.06
C CYS A 24 27.28 13.48 12.38
N LEU A 25 27.26 12.36 13.13
CA LEU A 25 27.06 11.01 12.59
C LEU A 25 25.58 10.59 12.48
N LEU A 26 24.66 11.33 13.13
CA LEU A 26 23.20 11.13 13.07
C LEU A 26 22.45 12.29 12.40
N SER A 27 23.15 13.13 11.64
CA SER A 27 22.50 13.89 10.58
C SER A 27 22.48 12.97 9.35
N PRO A 28 21.44 12.12 9.13
CA PRO A 28 21.28 11.57 7.81
C PRO A 28 21.13 12.80 6.93
N THR A 29 21.99 12.87 5.92
CA THR A 29 21.78 13.61 4.70
C THR A 29 20.29 13.74 4.39
N LEU A 30 19.67 14.81 4.87
CA LEU A 30 18.41 15.40 4.40
C LEU A 30 18.62 16.06 3.02
N ALA A 31 19.63 15.59 2.29
CA ALA A 31 19.86 15.90 0.91
C ALA A 31 19.12 14.82 0.13
N ASN A 32 17.89 15.14 -0.29
CA ASN A 32 17.14 14.47 -1.37
C ASN A 32 17.58 13.03 -1.63
N THR A 33 17.18 12.08 -0.78
CA THR A 33 17.10 10.69 -1.23
C THR A 33 15.97 10.62 -2.25
N GLN A 34 16.31 10.98 -3.49
CA GLN A 34 15.63 10.49 -4.67
C GLN A 34 15.64 8.97 -4.50
N VAL A 35 14.48 8.38 -4.19
CA VAL A 35 14.36 6.92 -4.07
C VAL A 35 14.62 6.38 -5.46
N SER A 36 15.88 6.04 -5.74
CA SER A 36 16.27 5.41 -6.98
C SER A 36 15.64 4.02 -6.98
N VAL A 37 14.64 3.84 -7.84
CA VAL A 37 13.93 2.58 -7.97
C VAL A 37 14.92 1.49 -8.37
N THR A 38 15.11 0.49 -7.52
CA THR A 38 16.08 -0.57 -7.79
C THR A 38 15.54 -1.60 -8.79
N ILE A 39 16.42 -2.41 -9.36
CA ILE A 39 16.01 -3.53 -10.23
C ILE A 39 15.15 -4.54 -9.45
N THR A 40 15.48 -4.79 -8.19
CA THR A 40 14.74 -5.70 -7.29
C THR A 40 13.33 -5.19 -7.02
N ASP A 41 13.18 -3.89 -6.80
CA ASP A 41 11.90 -3.22 -6.61
C ASP A 41 10.97 -3.40 -7.81
N LYS A 42 11.50 -3.19 -9.02
CA LYS A 42 10.76 -3.41 -10.27
C LYS A 42 10.33 -4.86 -10.44
N GLN A 43 11.21 -5.81 -10.11
CA GLN A 43 10.90 -7.24 -10.18
C GLN A 43 9.76 -7.62 -9.23
N TYR A 44 9.75 -7.07 -8.01
CA TYR A 44 8.67 -7.30 -7.05
C TYR A 44 7.31 -6.81 -7.59
N ILE A 45 7.25 -5.58 -8.10
CA ILE A 45 6.02 -5.05 -8.71
C ILE A 45 5.57 -5.91 -9.89
N ALA A 46 6.50 -6.24 -10.80
CA ALA A 46 6.16 -7.05 -11.98
C ALA A 46 5.60 -8.41 -11.59
N GLN A 47 6.15 -9.04 -10.54
CA GLN A 47 5.66 -10.32 -10.04
C GLN A 47 4.30 -10.17 -9.36
N SER A 48 4.15 -9.21 -8.44
CA SER A 48 2.86 -8.91 -7.79
C SER A 48 1.76 -8.59 -8.83
N ALA A 49 2.11 -7.87 -9.90
CA ALA A 49 1.20 -7.56 -10.98
C ALA A 49 0.74 -8.81 -11.74
N LYS A 50 1.66 -9.74 -12.04
CA LYS A 50 1.33 -11.02 -12.68
C LYS A 50 0.44 -11.88 -11.79
N ASP A 51 0.76 -11.99 -10.51
CA ASP A 51 0.01 -12.79 -9.55
C ASP A 51 -1.41 -12.25 -9.39
N ASN A 52 -1.56 -10.92 -9.31
CA ASN A 52 -2.87 -10.27 -9.23
C ASN A 52 -3.66 -10.39 -10.55
N LEU A 53 -3.02 -10.29 -11.71
CA LEU A 53 -3.70 -10.52 -12.99
C LEU A 53 -4.26 -11.93 -13.07
N GLN A 54 -3.46 -12.93 -12.69
CA GLN A 54 -3.91 -14.32 -12.66
C GLN A 54 -5.07 -14.51 -11.67
N LYS A 55 -4.98 -13.89 -10.48
CA LYS A 55 -6.03 -13.92 -9.46
C LYS A 55 -7.35 -13.32 -9.97
N PHE A 56 -7.29 -12.28 -10.78
CA PHE A 56 -8.46 -11.54 -11.27
C PHE A 56 -8.79 -11.79 -12.74
N GLN A 57 -8.29 -12.85 -13.37
CA GLN A 57 -8.49 -13.09 -14.81
C GLN A 57 -9.91 -13.53 -15.19
N ASP A 58 -10.66 -14.12 -14.25
CA ASP A 58 -12.00 -14.65 -14.52
C ASP A 58 -13.02 -13.51 -14.66
N LYS A 59 -13.37 -13.18 -15.90
CA LYS A 59 -14.38 -12.16 -16.19
C LYS A 59 -15.81 -12.62 -15.92
N THR A 60 -16.05 -13.92 -15.68
CA THR A 60 -17.42 -14.42 -15.39
C THR A 60 -17.94 -13.94 -14.04
N VAL A 61 -17.04 -13.52 -13.13
CA VAL A 61 -17.43 -12.93 -11.84
C VAL A 61 -17.82 -11.45 -11.96
N ASP A 62 -17.40 -10.76 -13.03
CA ASP A 62 -17.53 -9.31 -13.18
C ASP A 62 -19.00 -8.86 -13.15
N SER A 63 -19.88 -9.64 -13.79
CA SER A 63 -21.33 -9.38 -13.81
C SER A 63 -22.01 -9.55 -12.44
N LEU A 64 -21.32 -10.17 -11.47
CA LEU A 64 -21.81 -10.37 -10.11
C LEU A 64 -21.29 -9.29 -9.14
N LEU A 65 -20.37 -8.44 -9.60
CA LEU A 65 -19.82 -7.34 -8.81
C LEU A 65 -20.73 -6.12 -8.87
N PRO A 66 -20.77 -5.28 -7.82
CA PRO A 66 -21.35 -3.95 -7.92
C PRO A 66 -20.70 -3.18 -9.09
N GLU A 67 -21.50 -2.44 -9.86
CA GLU A 67 -21.05 -1.74 -11.09
C GLU A 67 -19.77 -0.93 -10.88
N PHE A 68 -19.71 -0.15 -9.81
CA PHE A 68 -18.53 0.63 -9.45
C PHE A 68 -17.29 -0.23 -9.18
N ILE A 69 -17.45 -1.38 -8.53
CA ILE A 69 -16.35 -2.31 -8.24
C ILE A 69 -15.90 -2.99 -9.53
N CYS A 70 -16.84 -3.35 -10.42
CA CYS A 70 -16.53 -3.90 -11.73
C CYS A 70 -15.69 -2.92 -12.57
N SER A 71 -16.13 -1.67 -12.68
CA SER A 71 -15.41 -0.63 -13.43
C SER A 71 -14.02 -0.37 -12.83
N SER A 72 -13.91 -0.31 -11.50
CA SER A 72 -12.61 -0.12 -10.84
C SER A 72 -11.68 -1.33 -11.05
N LEU A 73 -12.23 -2.55 -11.10
CA LEU A 73 -11.46 -3.77 -11.32
C LEU A 73 -10.92 -3.84 -12.75
N GLU A 74 -11.67 -3.33 -13.73
CA GLU A 74 -11.20 -3.21 -15.12
C GLU A 74 -10.00 -2.27 -15.21
N GLN A 75 -10.10 -1.06 -14.64
CA GLN A 75 -8.98 -0.11 -14.55
C GLN A 75 -7.77 -0.73 -13.84
N TYR A 76 -8.02 -1.47 -12.77
CA TYR A 76 -6.96 -2.15 -12.04
C TYR A 76 -6.26 -3.21 -12.88
N ARG A 77 -6.99 -4.03 -13.65
CA ARG A 77 -6.40 -5.02 -14.58
C ARG A 77 -5.54 -4.33 -15.65
N GLU A 78 -5.99 -3.20 -16.19
CA GLU A 78 -5.21 -2.40 -17.14
C GLU A 78 -3.90 -1.90 -16.54
N LEU A 79 -3.97 -1.35 -15.32
CA LEU A 79 -2.79 -0.93 -14.57
C LEU A 79 -1.83 -2.10 -14.33
N LEU A 80 -2.34 -3.27 -13.93
CA LEU A 80 -1.50 -4.44 -13.70
C LEU A 80 -0.82 -4.92 -14.99
N MET A 81 -1.52 -4.89 -16.14
CA MET A 81 -0.92 -5.23 -17.44
C MET A 81 0.27 -4.34 -17.77
N GLN A 82 0.18 -3.04 -17.47
CA GLN A 82 1.29 -2.11 -17.62
C GLN A 82 2.40 -2.39 -16.61
N ALA A 83 2.04 -2.62 -15.34
CA ALA A 83 2.99 -2.92 -14.27
C ALA A 83 3.77 -4.23 -14.48
N THR A 84 3.25 -5.21 -15.25
CA THR A 84 4.03 -6.40 -15.64
C THR A 84 5.24 -6.08 -16.54
N LYS A 85 5.24 -4.91 -17.18
CA LYS A 85 6.29 -4.42 -18.09
C LYS A 85 7.08 -3.27 -17.47
N ILE A 86 7.06 -3.14 -16.13
CA ILE A 86 7.69 -2.04 -15.39
C ILE A 86 9.21 -1.92 -15.63
N ASP A 87 9.86 -3.00 -16.05
CA ASP A 87 11.26 -3.07 -16.46
C ASP A 87 11.54 -2.36 -17.79
N LYS A 88 10.52 -2.20 -18.64
CA LYS A 88 10.62 -1.64 -20.01
C LYS A 88 10.20 -0.18 -20.12
N ILE A 89 9.73 0.41 -19.03
CA ILE A 89 9.22 1.79 -18.99
C ILE A 89 10.11 2.69 -18.14
N SER A 90 10.05 3.99 -18.43
CA SER A 90 10.80 5.04 -17.76
C SER A 90 10.29 5.30 -16.34
N GLU A 91 11.11 5.91 -15.48
CA GLU A 91 10.71 6.26 -14.12
C GLU A 91 9.49 7.20 -14.08
N THR A 92 9.36 8.09 -15.06
CA THR A 92 8.19 8.96 -15.23
C THR A 92 6.92 8.15 -15.44
N GLU A 93 6.94 7.17 -16.36
CA GLU A 93 5.81 6.27 -16.61
C GLU A 93 5.48 5.41 -15.38
N ILE A 94 6.50 4.95 -14.64
CA ILE A 94 6.28 4.20 -13.39
C ILE A 94 5.58 5.08 -12.34
N LYS A 95 5.96 6.36 -12.26
CA LYS A 95 5.34 7.31 -11.36
C LYS A 95 3.90 7.64 -11.77
N GLU A 96 3.61 7.69 -13.07
CA GLU A 96 2.24 7.81 -13.59
C GLU A 96 1.40 6.60 -13.19
N LEU A 97 1.91 5.38 -13.36
CA LEU A 97 1.26 4.16 -12.87
C LEU A 97 1.02 4.19 -11.36
N ALA A 98 1.98 4.67 -10.58
CA ALA A 98 1.81 4.84 -9.14
C ALA A 98 0.65 5.79 -8.81
N ASN A 99 0.56 6.92 -9.51
CA ASN A 99 -0.54 7.88 -9.32
C ASN A 99 -1.89 7.31 -9.76
N GLU A 100 -1.94 6.51 -10.83
CA GLU A 100 -3.14 5.79 -11.26
C GLU A 100 -3.58 4.77 -10.21
N CYS A 101 -2.63 4.04 -9.61
CA CYS A 101 -2.91 3.08 -8.55
C CYS A 101 -3.46 3.77 -7.29
N GLU A 102 -2.87 4.90 -6.90
CA GLU A 102 -3.36 5.72 -5.78
C GLU A 102 -4.78 6.22 -6.05
N LYS A 103 -5.10 6.65 -7.28
CA LYS A 103 -6.47 7.03 -7.66
C LYS A 103 -7.45 5.87 -7.55
N ILE A 104 -7.09 4.69 -8.06
CA ILE A 104 -7.92 3.48 -7.94
C ILE A 104 -8.17 3.18 -6.46
N PHE A 105 -7.12 3.18 -5.62
CA PHE A 105 -7.30 2.90 -4.21
C PHE A 105 -8.12 3.97 -3.49
N ASN A 106 -7.93 5.25 -3.77
CA ASN A 106 -8.75 6.33 -3.19
C ASN A 106 -10.24 6.18 -3.54
N ASN A 107 -10.54 5.77 -4.77
CA ASN A 107 -11.89 5.44 -5.22
C ASN A 107 -12.48 4.25 -4.44
N LEU A 108 -11.68 3.21 -4.22
CA LEU A 108 -12.08 2.06 -3.39
C LEU A 108 -12.26 2.44 -1.92
N HIS A 109 -11.37 3.29 -1.39
CA HIS A 109 -11.43 3.78 -0.02
C HIS A 109 -12.73 4.51 0.27
N TYR A 110 -13.23 5.30 -0.69
CA TYR A 110 -14.54 5.93 -0.58
C TYR A 110 -15.68 4.92 -0.41
N VAL A 111 -15.61 3.77 -1.08
CA VAL A 111 -16.58 2.67 -0.90
C VAL A 111 -16.47 2.07 0.50
N ILE A 112 -15.25 1.86 1.00
CA ILE A 112 -15.02 1.36 2.36
C ILE A 112 -15.63 2.32 3.40
N GLN A 113 -15.39 3.63 3.27
CA GLN A 113 -15.97 4.62 4.18
C GLN A 113 -17.49 4.64 4.12
N LYS A 114 -18.08 4.52 2.93
CA LYS A 114 -19.54 4.41 2.78
C LYS A 114 -20.10 3.18 3.49
N ASP A 115 -19.43 2.04 3.39
CA ASP A 115 -19.85 0.81 4.07
C ASP A 115 -19.75 0.96 5.60
N LYS A 116 -18.66 1.56 6.10
CA LYS A 116 -18.50 1.88 7.53
C LYS A 116 -19.60 2.79 8.07
N ILE A 117 -19.93 3.87 7.37
CA ILE A 117 -21.03 4.77 7.74
C ILE A 117 -22.36 4.02 7.78
N ASN A 118 -22.56 3.06 6.88
CA ASN A 118 -23.77 2.24 6.87
C ASN A 118 -23.79 1.22 8.03
N GLU A 119 -22.65 0.61 8.36
CA GLU A 119 -22.49 -0.24 9.55
C GLU A 119 -22.84 0.54 10.82
N GLU A 120 -22.27 1.74 11.01
CA GLU A 120 -22.53 2.58 12.19
C GLU A 120 -24.01 2.95 12.32
N LYS A 121 -24.69 3.21 11.20
CA LYS A 121 -26.13 3.52 11.19
C LYS A 121 -27.02 2.31 11.47
N THR A 122 -26.63 1.13 11.01
CA THR A 122 -27.48 -0.07 11.05
C THR A 122 -27.11 -1.04 12.19
N GLY A 123 -25.93 -0.88 12.80
CA GLY A 123 -25.34 -1.82 13.75
C GLY A 123 -25.00 -3.19 13.14
N ARG A 124 -25.12 -3.35 11.83
CA ARG A 124 -24.93 -4.64 11.14
C ARG A 124 -23.57 -4.70 10.46
N ARG A 125 -22.66 -5.43 11.10
CA ARG A 125 -21.34 -5.73 10.56
C ARG A 125 -21.37 -7.00 9.72
N SER A 126 -21.02 -6.88 8.43
CA SER A 126 -20.95 -8.02 7.52
C SER A 126 -19.54 -8.59 7.43
N SER A 127 -19.42 -9.84 6.97
CA SER A 127 -18.10 -10.43 6.69
C SER A 127 -17.33 -9.69 5.60
N LEU A 128 -18.03 -8.99 4.69
CA LEU A 128 -17.40 -8.12 3.70
C LEU A 128 -16.82 -6.88 4.40
N THR A 129 -17.61 -6.22 5.24
CA THR A 129 -17.21 -5.05 6.02
C THR A 129 -15.95 -5.32 6.85
N ASP A 130 -15.88 -6.48 7.51
CA ASP A 130 -14.69 -6.94 8.22
C ASP A 130 -13.44 -7.04 7.34
N ARG A 131 -13.58 -7.59 6.15
CA ARG A 131 -12.47 -7.74 5.21
C ARG A 131 -12.02 -6.37 4.69
N LEU A 132 -12.96 -5.50 4.34
CA LEU A 132 -12.68 -4.15 3.87
C LEU A 132 -11.94 -3.32 4.95
N SER A 133 -12.36 -3.40 6.21
CA SER A 133 -11.65 -2.75 7.31
C SER A 133 -10.21 -3.27 7.42
N ARG A 134 -9.99 -4.59 7.33
CA ARG A 134 -8.63 -5.15 7.37
C ARG A 134 -7.76 -4.68 6.20
N CYS A 135 -8.32 -4.51 5.01
CA CYS A 135 -7.60 -3.97 3.86
C CYS A 135 -7.15 -2.52 4.13
N GLU A 136 -8.04 -1.69 4.68
CA GLU A 136 -7.74 -0.30 5.04
C GLU A 136 -6.72 -0.18 6.19
N ASP A 137 -6.85 -1.02 7.22
CA ASP A 137 -5.90 -1.07 8.33
C ASP A 137 -4.50 -1.53 7.85
N GLY A 138 -4.47 -2.49 6.91
CA GLY A 138 -3.25 -2.93 6.24
C GLY A 138 -2.59 -1.80 5.45
N HIS A 139 -3.38 -1.09 4.62
CA HIS A 139 -2.92 0.05 3.84
C HIS A 139 -2.37 1.18 4.72
N THR A 140 -3.15 1.60 5.73
CA THR A 140 -2.77 2.66 6.67
C THR A 140 -1.45 2.36 7.34
N ARG A 141 -1.27 1.11 7.80
CA ARG A 141 -0.01 0.65 8.39
C ARG A 141 1.14 0.67 7.39
N CYS A 142 0.92 0.18 6.18
CA CYS A 142 1.93 0.16 5.12
C CYS A 142 2.40 1.58 4.80
N ILE A 143 1.48 2.51 4.52
CA ILE A 143 1.79 3.91 4.24
C ILE A 143 2.49 4.57 5.42
N GLY A 144 2.05 4.32 6.66
CA GLY A 144 2.68 4.86 7.87
C GLY A 144 4.12 4.40 8.10
N GLN A 145 4.55 3.31 7.46
CA GLN A 145 5.92 2.80 7.49
C GLN A 145 6.79 3.34 6.34
N LYS A 146 6.22 4.03 5.35
CA LYS A 146 6.95 4.60 4.21
C LYS A 146 7.31 6.06 4.47
N ALA A 147 8.47 6.48 3.96
CA ALA A 147 8.81 7.90 3.93
C ALA A 147 7.83 8.64 3.01
N ARG A 148 7.50 9.89 3.32
CA ARG A 148 6.54 10.67 2.51
C ARG A 148 6.96 10.82 1.04
N LEU A 149 8.26 10.86 0.78
CA LEU A 149 8.85 10.98 -0.57
C LEU A 149 9.08 9.63 -1.26
N ASP A 150 8.87 8.52 -0.54
CA ASP A 150 8.98 7.16 -1.08
C ASP A 150 7.73 6.79 -1.88
N TRP A 151 7.58 7.43 -3.04
CA TRP A 151 6.44 7.24 -3.92
C TRP A 151 6.35 5.78 -4.42
N PHE A 152 7.48 5.09 -4.57
CA PHE A 152 7.51 3.69 -5.01
C PHE A 152 7.06 2.73 -3.89
N GLY A 153 7.50 2.94 -2.66
CA GLY A 153 6.99 2.21 -1.50
C GLY A 153 5.50 2.41 -1.30
N ARG A 154 4.99 3.62 -1.54
CA ARG A 154 3.55 3.92 -1.51
C ARG A 154 2.79 3.21 -2.64
N PHE A 155 3.35 3.17 -3.86
CA PHE A 155 2.78 2.41 -4.97
C PHE A 155 2.55 0.93 -4.62
N ASN A 156 3.52 0.28 -3.96
CA ASN A 156 3.36 -1.09 -3.47
C ASN A 156 2.20 -1.22 -2.47
N CYS A 157 2.09 -0.29 -1.51
CA CYS A 157 1.00 -0.30 -0.54
C CYS A 157 -0.37 -0.18 -1.23
N ASP A 158 -0.48 0.69 -2.24
CA ASP A 158 -1.73 0.90 -2.99
C ASP A 158 -2.10 -0.34 -3.82
N LEU A 159 -1.13 -0.99 -4.48
CA LEU A 159 -1.34 -2.24 -5.21
C LEU A 159 -1.86 -3.36 -4.29
N GLU A 160 -1.21 -3.58 -3.15
CA GLU A 160 -1.60 -4.61 -2.19
C GLU A 160 -3.00 -4.33 -1.61
N ALA A 161 -3.28 -3.07 -1.27
CA ALA A 161 -4.56 -2.69 -0.71
C ALA A 161 -5.70 -2.80 -1.73
N ALA A 162 -5.48 -2.38 -2.98
CA ALA A 162 -6.45 -2.57 -4.06
C ALA A 162 -6.73 -4.06 -4.30
N SER A 163 -5.70 -4.91 -4.38
CA SER A 163 -5.86 -6.37 -4.50
C SER A 163 -6.65 -6.98 -3.33
N CYS A 164 -6.45 -6.48 -2.10
CA CYS A 164 -7.21 -6.93 -0.94
C CYS A 164 -8.71 -6.60 -1.06
N VAL A 165 -9.05 -5.38 -1.47
CA VAL A 165 -10.43 -4.95 -1.65
C VAL A 165 -11.11 -5.75 -2.76
N PHE A 166 -10.50 -5.81 -3.95
CA PHE A 166 -11.04 -6.59 -5.06
C PHE A 166 -11.17 -8.06 -4.72
N GLY A 167 -10.17 -8.64 -4.05
CA GLY A 167 -10.23 -10.02 -3.56
C GLY A 167 -11.43 -10.29 -2.66
N SER A 168 -11.76 -9.34 -1.78
CA SER A 168 -12.92 -9.45 -0.88
C SER A 168 -14.25 -9.49 -1.63
N TYR A 169 -14.41 -8.64 -2.64
CA TYR A 169 -15.62 -8.62 -3.47
C TYR A 169 -15.72 -9.85 -4.39
N VAL A 170 -14.63 -10.24 -5.04
CA VAL A 170 -14.57 -11.40 -5.93
C VAL A 170 -14.86 -12.69 -5.17
N GLU A 171 -14.31 -12.87 -3.97
CA GLU A 171 -14.58 -14.06 -3.15
C GLU A 171 -16.05 -14.11 -2.74
N MET A 172 -16.62 -12.98 -2.29
CA MET A 172 -18.04 -12.91 -1.95
C MET A 172 -18.96 -13.22 -3.15
N ALA A 173 -18.63 -12.71 -4.34
CA ALA A 173 -19.36 -12.99 -5.57
C ALA A 173 -19.28 -14.48 -5.95
N ASN A 174 -18.09 -15.08 -5.85
CA ASN A 174 -17.89 -16.50 -6.08
C ASN A 174 -18.65 -17.38 -5.07
N ASP A 175 -18.68 -17.00 -3.80
CA ASP A 175 -19.46 -17.70 -2.78
C ASP A 175 -20.97 -17.63 -3.06
N LYS A 176 -21.46 -16.47 -3.49
CA LYS A 176 -22.85 -16.32 -3.93
C LYS A 176 -23.15 -17.21 -5.13
N ARG A 177 -22.27 -17.25 -6.13
CA ARG A 177 -22.39 -18.12 -7.31
C ARG A 177 -22.49 -19.60 -6.92
N LYS A 178 -21.65 -20.06 -5.99
CA LYS A 178 -21.63 -21.46 -5.51
C LYS A 178 -22.88 -21.80 -4.70
N LYS A 179 -23.35 -20.90 -3.83
CA LYS A 179 -24.54 -21.10 -2.99
C LYS A 179 -25.86 -20.95 -3.77
N GLY A 180 -25.85 -20.13 -4.83
CA GLY A 180 -27.02 -19.82 -5.64
C GLY A 180 -27.30 -20.81 -6.76
N GLY A 181 -26.42 -21.79 -7.02
CA GLY A 181 -26.59 -22.80 -8.07
C GLY A 181 -26.91 -22.17 -9.42
N VAL A 182 -25.91 -21.65 -10.13
CA VAL A 182 -26.11 -21.27 -11.54
C VAL A 182 -26.60 -22.53 -12.27
N PRO A 183 -27.80 -22.51 -12.89
CA PRO A 183 -28.23 -23.61 -13.75
C PRO A 183 -27.12 -23.84 -14.76
N LYS A 184 -26.60 -25.06 -14.81
CA LYS A 184 -25.81 -25.47 -15.96
C LYS A 184 -26.82 -25.60 -17.10
N ASP A 185 -26.94 -24.56 -17.91
CA ASP A 185 -27.52 -24.67 -19.23
C ASP A 185 -26.68 -25.64 -20.08
#